data_AF-A0A8T0V661-F1
#
_entry.id   AF-A0A8T0V661-F1
#
_cell.length_a   1.000
_cell.length_b   1.000
_cell.length_c   1.000
_cell.angle_alpha   90.00
_cell.angle_beta   90.00
_cell.angle_gamma   90.00
#
_symmetry.space_group_name_H-M   'P 1'
#
loop_
_entity.id
_entity.type
_entity.pdbx_description
1 polymer ?
#
loop_
_entity_poly.entity_id
_entity_poly.type
_entity_poly.pdbx_seq_one_letter_code
_entity_poly.pdbx_strand_id
1 'polypeptide(L)'
;MIVGLDTEWKMPDGNGFKTALLRLCVRTSVLVFQVLYATGGNLPEVLKRFLTEEDHIFTGAHIENNVKRLRDDFGVTISNPTDLQIVVPEVASRYKNWHARDLDTLQVTYATVDVYLSYKIANQLEIKDGYRF
;
A
#
# COMPACT_ATOMS: atom_id res chain seq x y z
N MET A 1 -14.63 2.23 6.34
CA MET A 1 -13.63 1.38 7.03
C MET A 1 -12.23 1.89 6.72
N ILE A 2 -11.39 2.02 7.75
CA ILE A 2 -9.97 2.39 7.60
C ILE A 2 -9.17 1.17 7.11
N VAL A 3 -8.35 1.40 6.08
CA VAL A 3 -7.48 0.40 5.46
C VAL A 3 -6.07 0.98 5.32
N GLY A 4 -5.06 0.29 5.86
CA GLY A 4 -3.67 0.64 5.57
C GLY A 4 -3.34 0.25 4.13
N LEU A 5 -2.68 1.13 3.37
CA LEU A 5 -2.29 0.93 1.98
C LEU A 5 -0.81 1.27 1.78
N ASP A 6 -0.07 0.36 1.16
CA ASP A 6 1.26 0.69 0.65
C ASP A 6 1.62 -0.10 -0.62
N THR A 7 2.50 0.45 -1.44
CA THR A 7 3.01 -0.20 -2.65
C THR A 7 4.53 -0.24 -2.68
N GLU A 8 5.12 -1.33 -3.17
CA GLU A 8 6.53 -1.35 -3.53
C GLU A 8 6.68 -1.39 -5.03
N TRP A 9 7.77 -0.83 -5.56
CA TRP A 9 8.03 -0.79 -6.99
C TRP A 9 9.36 -1.42 -7.38
N LYS A 10 9.44 -1.80 -8.64
CA LYS A 10 10.64 -2.23 -9.35
C LYS A 10 10.88 -1.27 -10.52
N MET A 11 12.13 -1.16 -10.99
CA MET A 11 12.41 -0.74 -12.36
C MET A 11 12.72 -1.99 -13.19
N PRO A 12 11.79 -2.51 -14.01
CA PRO A 12 12.11 -3.55 -14.97
C PRO A 12 12.90 -2.90 -16.11
N ASP A 13 14.21 -3.18 -16.14
CA ASP A 13 15.04 -3.04 -17.34
C ASP A 13 15.16 -1.61 -17.90
N GLY A 14 14.98 -0.59 -17.05
CA GLY A 14 15.13 0.82 -17.40
C GLY A 14 13.90 1.49 -18.03
N ASN A 15 12.84 0.73 -18.31
CA ASN A 15 11.60 1.22 -18.95
C ASN A 15 10.56 1.75 -17.94
N GLY A 16 11.03 2.50 -16.95
CA GLY A 16 10.21 3.09 -15.90
C GLY A 16 10.01 2.19 -14.69
N PHE A 17 9.36 2.74 -13.66
CA PHE A 17 8.97 1.97 -12.48
C PHE A 17 7.76 1.09 -12.83
N LYS A 18 7.51 0.01 -12.07
CA LYS A 18 6.29 -0.83 -12.07
C LYS A 18 6.01 -1.32 -10.64
N THR A 19 4.75 -1.34 -10.22
CA THR A 19 4.35 -1.88 -8.91
C THR A 19 4.70 -3.36 -8.81
N ALA A 20 5.47 -3.70 -7.79
CA ALA A 20 5.91 -5.03 -7.43
C ALA A 20 4.96 -5.71 -6.43
N LEU A 21 4.63 -4.97 -5.37
CA LEU A 21 3.79 -5.43 -4.26
C LEU A 21 2.67 -4.43 -4.00
N LEU A 22 1.48 -4.95 -3.74
CA LEU A 22 0.37 -4.24 -3.10
C LEU A 22 0.19 -4.80 -1.70
N ARG A 23 0.12 -3.93 -0.70
CA ARG A 23 -0.08 -4.29 0.70
C ARG A 23 -1.33 -3.62 1.22
N LEU A 24 -2.18 -4.41 1.88
CA LEU A 24 -3.43 -3.92 2.49
C LEU A 24 -3.52 -4.42 3.93
N CYS A 25 -3.83 -3.53 4.87
CA CYS A 25 -4.09 -3.90 6.26
C CYS A 25 -5.50 -3.54 6.68
N VAL A 26 -6.21 -4.52 7.24
CA VAL A 26 -7.49 -4.31 7.92
C VAL A 26 -7.41 -4.98 9.28
N ARG A 27 -7.57 -4.19 10.35
CA ARG A 27 -7.48 -4.67 11.73
C ARG A 27 -6.14 -5.36 12.01
N THR A 28 -6.15 -6.68 12.14
CA THR A 28 -4.97 -7.52 12.43
C THR A 28 -4.56 -8.37 11.25
N SER A 29 -5.21 -8.21 10.09
CA SER A 29 -4.93 -9.00 8.89
C SER A 29 -4.24 -8.14 7.86
N VAL A 30 -3.10 -8.63 7.36
CA VAL A 30 -2.36 -7.98 6.28
C VAL A 30 -2.33 -8.90 5.06
N LEU A 31 -2.76 -8.35 3.93
CA LEU A 31 -2.56 -8.94 2.62
C LEU A 31 -1.25 -8.41 2.03
N VAL A 32 -0.36 -9.31 1.63
CA VAL A 32 0.80 -9.02 0.78
C VAL A 32 0.56 -9.68 -0.57
N PHE A 33 0.33 -8.86 -1.61
CA PHE A 33 -0.01 -9.35 -2.95
C PHE A 33 1.09 -9.00 -3.95
N GLN A 34 1.78 -10.02 -4.47
CA GLN A 34 2.83 -9.86 -5.48
C GLN A 34 2.24 -9.67 -6.88
N VAL A 35 1.99 -8.41 -7.25
CA VAL A 35 1.34 -8.05 -8.52
C VAL A 35 2.15 -8.48 -9.74
N LEU A 36 3.48 -8.53 -9.63
CA LEU A 36 4.37 -8.99 -10.71
C LEU A 36 4.08 -10.41 -11.19
N TYR A 37 3.57 -11.26 -10.29
CA TYR A 37 3.27 -12.65 -10.58
C TYR A 37 1.76 -12.91 -10.75
N ALA A 38 0.94 -11.85 -10.70
CA ALA A 38 -0.47 -11.96 -11.02
C ALA A 38 -0.64 -12.32 -12.51
N THR A 39 -1.59 -13.21 -12.80
CA THR A 39 -1.89 -13.60 -14.18
C THR A 39 -2.33 -12.36 -14.97
N GLY A 40 -1.70 -12.12 -16.12
CA GLY A 40 -1.95 -10.92 -16.94
C GLY A 40 -1.29 -9.63 -16.41
N GLY A 41 -0.50 -9.70 -15.34
CA GLY A 41 0.26 -8.56 -14.82
C GLY A 41 -0.60 -7.38 -14.36
N ASN A 42 -1.82 -7.67 -13.90
CA ASN A 42 -2.84 -6.71 -13.49
C ASN A 42 -3.44 -7.11 -12.13
N LEU A 43 -4.11 -6.17 -11.47
CA LEU A 43 -4.86 -6.46 -10.25
C LEU A 43 -6.14 -7.24 -10.58
N PRO A 44 -6.48 -8.30 -9.81
CA PRO A 44 -7.79 -8.94 -9.86
C PRO A 44 -8.93 -7.93 -9.67
N GLU A 45 -10.03 -8.12 -10.38
CA GLU A 45 -11.19 -7.21 -10.36
C GLU A 45 -11.78 -7.04 -8.94
N VAL A 46 -11.72 -8.08 -8.11
CA VAL A 46 -12.12 -7.99 -6.71
C VAL A 46 -11.29 -6.98 -5.91
N LEU A 47 -9.97 -6.91 -6.17
CA LEU A 47 -9.11 -5.92 -5.52
C LEU A 47 -9.37 -4.52 -6.07
N LYS A 48 -9.61 -4.37 -7.38
CA LYS A 48 -9.95 -3.06 -7.96
C LYS A 48 -11.20 -2.48 -7.32
N ARG A 49 -12.28 -3.27 -7.25
CA ARG A 49 -13.54 -2.85 -6.60
C ARG A 49 -13.33 -2.49 -5.13
N PHE A 50 -12.53 -3.28 -4.40
CA PHE A 50 -12.22 -2.98 -3.02
C PHE A 50 -11.49 -1.64 -2.86
N LEU A 51 -10.55 -1.33 -3.75
CA LEU A 51 -9.76 -0.09 -3.77
C LEU A 51 -10.56 1.15 -4.18
N THR A 52 -11.71 0.98 -4.84
CA THR A 52 -12.58 2.07 -5.32
C THR A 52 -13.83 2.27 -4.45
N GLU A 53 -14.02 1.46 -3.40
CA GLU A 53 -15.20 1.51 -2.54
C GLU A 53 -15.25 2.82 -1.74
N GLU A 54 -16.33 3.59 -1.86
CA GLU A 54 -16.44 4.94 -1.28
C GLU A 54 -16.50 4.93 0.24
N ASP A 55 -16.96 3.82 0.83
CA ASP A 55 -16.99 3.64 2.28
C ASP A 55 -15.61 3.30 2.86
N HIS A 56 -14.59 3.08 2.02
CA HIS A 56 -13.22 2.83 2.47
C HIS A 56 -12.40 4.11 2.56
N ILE A 57 -11.50 4.15 3.54
CA ILE A 57 -10.53 5.22 3.75
C ILE A 57 -9.16 4.58 3.74
N PHE A 58 -8.34 4.93 2.75
CA PHE A 58 -7.03 4.33 2.56
C PHE A 58 -5.96 5.22 3.19
N THR A 59 -5.18 4.67 4.12
CA THR A 59 -4.20 5.42 4.90
C THR A 59 -2.80 4.87 4.68
N GLY A 60 -1.82 5.77 4.59
CA GLY A 60 -0.43 5.41 4.30
C GLY A 60 0.49 6.59 4.55
N ALA A 61 1.78 6.34 4.70
CA ALA A 61 2.77 7.41 4.68
C ALA A 61 3.10 7.74 3.22
N HIS A 62 3.04 9.02 2.84
CA HIS A 62 3.34 9.47 1.48
C HIS A 62 2.44 8.78 0.44
N ILE A 63 1.16 8.63 0.78
CA ILE A 63 0.21 7.78 0.06
C ILE A 63 -0.06 8.27 -1.37
N GLU A 64 0.17 9.55 -1.66
CA GLU A 64 -0.02 10.11 -3.01
C GLU A 64 0.79 9.36 -4.07
N ASN A 65 2.01 8.91 -3.73
CA ASN A 65 2.82 8.10 -4.63
C ASN A 65 2.18 6.74 -4.89
N ASN A 66 1.63 6.10 -3.87
CA ASN A 66 0.89 4.84 -3.99
C ASN A 66 -0.35 5.01 -4.88
N VAL A 67 -1.13 6.07 -4.68
CA VAL A 67 -2.33 6.38 -5.49
C VAL A 67 -1.95 6.60 -6.95
N LYS A 68 -0.95 7.45 -7.21
CA LYS A 68 -0.44 7.69 -8.56
C LYS A 68 0.02 6.39 -9.21
N ARG A 69 0.75 5.56 -8.47
CA ARG A 69 1.25 4.27 -8.94
C ARG A 69 0.14 3.32 -9.36
N LEU A 70 -0.90 3.18 -8.53
CA LEU A 70 -2.03 2.29 -8.78
C LEU A 70 -2.88 2.76 -9.97
N ARG A 71 -3.01 4.08 -10.15
CA ARG A 71 -3.65 4.65 -11.34
C ARG A 71 -2.84 4.39 -12.60
N ASP A 72 -1.56 4.71 -12.58
CA ASP A 72 -0.69 4.63 -13.75
C ASP A 72 -0.44 3.16 -14.17
N ASP A 73 -0.33 2.21 -13.23
CA ASP A 73 -0.06 0.80 -13.54
C ASP A 73 -1.32 -0.04 -13.80
N PHE A 74 -2.45 0.30 -13.17
CA PHE A 74 -3.62 -0.58 -13.16
C PHE A 74 -4.94 0.11 -13.53
N GLY A 75 -4.92 1.43 -13.77
CA GLY A 75 -6.11 2.23 -14.05
C GLY A 75 -7.06 2.36 -12.87
N VAL A 76 -6.57 2.18 -11.64
CA VAL A 76 -7.38 2.22 -10.42
C VAL A 76 -7.27 3.59 -9.75
N THR A 77 -8.41 4.23 -9.50
CA THR A 77 -8.50 5.46 -8.69
C THR A 77 -8.85 5.08 -7.27
N ILE A 78 -7.96 5.35 -6.33
CA ILE A 78 -8.18 5.09 -4.91
C ILE A 78 -9.23 6.06 -4.36
N SER A 79 -10.25 5.55 -3.67
CA SER A 79 -11.21 6.36 -2.93
C SER A 79 -10.59 6.88 -1.63
N ASN A 80 -10.95 8.09 -1.20
CA ASN A 80 -10.57 8.68 0.11
C ASN A 80 -9.13 8.39 0.61
N PRO A 81 -8.08 8.72 -0.17
CA PRO A 81 -6.71 8.57 0.30
C PRO A 81 -6.41 9.60 1.39
N THR A 82 -5.90 9.15 2.53
CA THR A 82 -5.48 9.97 3.67
C THR A 82 -3.99 9.76 3.91
N ASP A 83 -3.20 10.81 3.70
CA ASP A 83 -1.78 10.78 4.03
C ASP A 83 -1.57 10.96 5.53
N LEU A 84 -0.81 10.05 6.14
CA LEU A 84 -0.43 10.11 7.54
C LEU A 84 0.99 10.65 7.75
N GLN A 85 1.69 11.03 6.69
CA GLN A 85 3.04 11.56 6.78
C GLN A 85 3.04 12.95 7.45
N ILE A 86 3.38 12.98 8.73
CA ILE A 86 3.67 14.21 9.47
C ILE A 86 5.16 14.50 9.32
N VAL A 87 5.55 15.31 8.33
CA VAL A 87 6.93 15.80 8.05
C VAL A 87 8.03 15.00 8.78
N VAL A 88 8.32 13.80 8.27
CA VAL A 88 9.48 13.01 8.71
C VAL A 88 10.46 12.98 7.54
N PRO A 89 11.75 13.35 7.73
CA PRO A 89 12.74 13.23 6.68
C PRO A 89 12.79 11.80 6.16
N GLU A 90 12.83 11.66 4.84
CA GLU A 90 12.86 10.39 4.13
C GLU A 90 13.97 9.49 4.71
N VAL A 91 13.57 8.40 5.38
CA VAL A 91 14.51 7.40 5.85
C VAL A 91 14.76 6.47 4.69
N ALA A 92 16.00 6.45 4.18
CA ALA A 92 16.38 5.57 3.08
C ALA A 92 15.93 4.13 3.36
N SER A 93 15.09 3.60 2.47
CA SER A 93 14.59 2.23 2.49
C SER A 93 15.76 1.25 2.69
N ARG A 94 15.77 0.56 3.84
CA ARG A 94 16.79 -0.44 4.19
C ARG A 94 16.61 -1.75 3.43
N TYR A 95 15.46 -1.95 2.76
CA TYR A 95 15.13 -3.20 2.10
C TYR A 95 15.00 -2.99 0.59
N LYS A 96 15.86 -3.68 -0.16
CA LYS A 96 15.88 -3.70 -1.63
C LYS A 96 15.39 -5.08 -2.09
N ASN A 97 15.03 -5.19 -3.37
CA ASN A 97 14.64 -6.46 -4.03
C ASN A 97 13.20 -6.96 -3.78
N TRP A 98 12.21 -6.07 -3.80
CA TRP A 98 10.79 -6.44 -3.74
C TRP A 98 10.25 -7.22 -4.94
N HIS A 99 11.10 -7.43 -5.94
CA HIS A 99 10.80 -8.25 -7.12
C HIS A 99 11.29 -9.69 -6.98
N ALA A 100 11.76 -10.09 -5.81
CA ALA A 100 12.07 -11.48 -5.51
C ALA A 100 10.79 -12.33 -5.65
N ARG A 101 10.95 -13.53 -6.21
CA ARG A 101 9.84 -14.49 -6.33
C ARG A 101 9.38 -14.97 -4.97
N ASP A 102 10.34 -15.29 -4.12
CA ASP A 102 10.12 -15.70 -2.74
C ASP A 102 10.58 -14.55 -1.84
N LEU A 103 9.67 -14.02 -1.03
CA LEU A 103 10.00 -13.01 -0.03
C LEU A 103 10.55 -13.70 1.22
N ASP A 104 11.65 -13.18 1.76
CA ASP A 104 12.18 -13.67 3.04
C ASP A 104 11.34 -13.16 4.24
N THR A 105 11.60 -13.72 5.42
CA THR A 105 10.87 -13.34 6.64
C THR A 105 11.03 -11.86 6.98
N LEU A 106 12.17 -11.23 6.70
CA LEU A 106 12.39 -9.81 6.97
C LEU A 106 11.58 -8.94 6.01
N GLN A 107 11.53 -9.30 4.73
CA GLN A 107 10.71 -8.64 3.72
C GLN A 107 9.23 -8.72 4.08
N VAL A 108 8.74 -9.90 4.46
CA VAL A 108 7.33 -10.08 4.90
C VAL A 108 7.06 -9.30 6.18
N THR A 109 7.98 -9.35 7.16
CA THR A 109 7.81 -8.61 8.43
C THR A 109 7.76 -7.11 8.19
N TYR A 110 8.69 -6.57 7.39
CA TYR A 110 8.71 -5.14 7.07
C TYR A 110 7.42 -4.72 6.33
N ALA A 111 7.08 -5.46 5.26
CA ALA A 111 5.87 -5.25 4.47
C ALA A 111 4.61 -5.20 5.34
N THR A 112 4.52 -6.09 6.34
CA THR A 112 3.34 -6.20 7.20
C THR A 112 3.30 -5.16 8.31
N VAL A 113 4.44 -4.85 8.92
CA VAL A 113 4.54 -3.85 9.98
C VAL A 113 4.19 -2.46 9.46
N ASP A 114 4.72 -2.10 8.29
CA ASP A 114 4.56 -0.76 7.73
C ASP A 114 3.09 -0.39 7.49
N VAL A 115 2.37 -1.24 6.76
CA VAL A 115 0.94 -1.05 6.48
C VAL A 115 0.06 -1.20 7.72
N TYR A 116 0.47 -2.05 8.69
CA TYR A 116 -0.23 -2.16 9.98
C TYR A 116 -0.09 -0.90 10.82
N LEU A 117 1.08 -0.26 10.83
CA LEU A 117 1.29 1.00 11.53
C LEU A 117 0.41 2.11 10.95
N SER A 118 0.31 2.23 9.63
CA SER A 118 -0.59 3.21 8.99
C SER A 118 -2.05 2.99 9.37
N TYR A 119 -2.54 1.75 9.31
CA TYR A 119 -3.88 1.41 9.80
C TYR A 119 -4.04 1.78 11.27
N LYS A 120 -3.08 1.39 12.12
CA LYS A 120 -3.19 1.56 13.57
C LYS A 120 -3.18 3.02 13.98
N ILE A 121 -2.34 3.85 13.37
CA ILE A 121 -2.29 5.30 13.63
C ILE A 121 -3.63 5.94 13.29
N ALA A 122 -4.15 5.73 12.07
CA ALA A 122 -5.44 6.27 11.67
C ALA A 122 -6.58 5.82 12.61
N ASN A 123 -6.62 4.54 12.95
CA ASN A 123 -7.62 4.02 13.88
C ASN A 123 -7.46 4.60 15.30
N GLN A 124 -6.26 4.99 15.74
CA GLN A 124 -6.09 5.68 17.02
C GLN A 124 -6.57 7.14 16.94
N LEU A 125 -6.25 7.85 15.85
CA LEU A 125 -6.70 9.22 15.63
C LEU A 125 -8.24 9.31 15.60
N GLU A 126 -8.91 8.35 14.96
CA GLU A 126 -10.37 8.28 14.93
C GLU A 126 -10.95 8.01 16.33
N ILE A 127 -10.47 6.96 17.01
CA ILE A 127 -11.06 6.51 18.28
C ILE A 127 -10.73 7.45 19.45
N LYS A 128 -9.49 7.92 19.55
CA LYS A 128 -9.02 8.70 20.69
C LYS A 128 -9.20 10.19 20.50
N ASP A 129 -8.93 10.68 19.30
CA ASP A 129 -8.87 12.12 19.02
C ASP A 129 -10.10 12.61 18.25
N GLY A 130 -11.03 11.71 17.92
CA GLY A 130 -12.30 12.03 17.25
C GLY A 130 -12.13 12.50 15.81
N TYR A 131 -10.97 12.22 15.20
CA TYR A 131 -10.70 12.58 13.81
C TYR A 131 -11.69 11.88 12.89
N ARG A 132 -12.23 12.63 11.92
CA ARG A 132 -13.08 12.09 10.86
C ARG A 132 -12.36 12.31 9.54
N PHE A 133 -11.94 11.20 8.95
CA PHE A 133 -11.31 11.14 7.64
C PHE A 133 -12.37 11.14 6.54
#